data_AF-A0A7Y0A9Y7-F1
#
_entry.id   AF-A0A7Y0A9Y7-F1
#
_cell.length_a   1.000
_cell.length_b   1.000
_cell.length_c   1.000
_cell.angle_alpha   90.00
_cell.angle_beta   90.00
_cell.angle_gamma   90.00
#
_symmetry.space_group_name_H-M   'P 1'
#
loop_
_entity.id
_entity.type
_entity.pdbx_description
1 polymer ?
#
loop_
_entity_poly.entity_id
_entity_poly.type
_entity_poly.pdbx_seq_one_letter_code
_entity_poly.pdbx_strand_id
1 'polypeptide(L)'
;MKKNILILLLYFCLLGCYSQKKTSDIIYFLPTSVTEILNKEVQKRGKESKVYVVLDKKNEETYILYLNNLSMPSENFWIENSNRSIFLEKRLIPLYFYTDEYFSFAEKGENVLKKLGTEENIKRVINIRENTFSVKFKLNGEIIK
;
A
#
# COMPACT_ATOMS: atom_id res chain seq x y z
N MET A 1 12.64 -35.08 40.64
CA MET A 1 12.12 -33.71 40.39
C MET A 1 12.90 -32.91 39.33
N LYS A 2 14.24 -33.03 39.23
CA LYS A 2 15.05 -32.27 38.24
C LYS A 2 14.77 -32.61 36.76
N LYS A 3 14.40 -33.86 36.43
CA LYS A 3 14.09 -34.30 35.05
C LYS A 3 12.81 -33.69 34.46
N ASN A 4 11.77 -33.50 35.27
CA ASN A 4 10.48 -32.98 34.80
C ASN A 4 10.53 -31.48 34.49
N ILE A 5 11.37 -30.73 35.23
CA ILE A 5 11.62 -29.29 34.98
C ILE A 5 12.34 -29.10 33.64
N LEU A 6 13.27 -29.99 33.30
CA LEU A 6 14.00 -29.94 32.04
C LEU A 6 13.08 -30.16 30.81
N ILE A 7 12.14 -31.09 30.94
CA ILE A 7 11.13 -31.37 29.89
C ILE A 7 10.20 -30.17 29.70
N LEU A 8 9.80 -29.51 30.79
CA LEU A 8 8.94 -28.33 30.74
C LEU A 8 9.64 -27.13 30.06
N LEU A 9 10.93 -26.95 30.32
CA LEU A 9 11.75 -25.91 29.69
C LEU A 9 11.92 -26.15 28.17
N LEU A 10 12.07 -27.42 27.77
CA LEU A 10 12.21 -27.80 26.36
C LEU A 10 10.93 -27.51 25.56
N TYR A 11 9.75 -27.72 26.16
CA TYR A 11 8.46 -27.41 25.54
C TYR A 11 8.25 -25.90 25.34
N PHE A 12 8.77 -25.06 26.24
CA PHE A 12 8.70 -23.60 26.11
C PHE A 12 9.56 -23.06 24.96
N CYS A 13 10.70 -23.71 24.66
CA CYS A 13 11.57 -23.31 23.55
C CYS A 13 10.99 -23.63 22.16
N LEU A 14 10.12 -24.64 22.04
CA LEU A 14 9.54 -25.04 20.76
C LEU A 14 8.35 -24.17 20.30
N LEU A 15 7.77 -23.39 21.21
CA LEU A 15 6.65 -22.47 20.89
C LEU A 15 7.12 -21.08 20.40
N GLY A 16 8.42 -20.79 20.49
CA GLY A 16 8.96 -19.43 20.33
C GLY A 16 9.50 -19.06 18.95
N CYS A 17 9.51 -19.96 17.95
CA CYS A 17 10.21 -19.69 16.69
C CYS A 17 9.40 -20.02 15.43
N TYR A 18 8.23 -19.39 15.31
CA TYR A 18 7.67 -19.13 13.98
C TYR A 18 8.32 -17.85 13.46
N SER A 19 9.42 -17.98 12.70
CA SER A 19 9.86 -16.89 11.82
C SER A 19 8.79 -16.73 10.74
N GLN A 20 7.76 -15.94 11.02
CA GLN A 20 6.85 -15.49 9.97
C GLN A 20 7.68 -14.68 8.99
N LYS A 21 7.82 -15.18 7.76
CA LYS A 21 8.31 -14.37 6.64
C LYS A 21 7.40 -13.15 6.54
N LYS A 22 7.85 -12.01 7.07
CA LYS A 22 7.15 -10.74 6.86
C LYS A 22 7.12 -10.49 5.36
N THR A 23 5.96 -10.10 4.84
CA THR A 23 5.85 -9.56 3.48
C THR A 23 6.82 -8.39 3.36
N SER A 24 7.79 -8.51 2.45
CA SER A 24 8.73 -7.42 2.21
C SER A 24 8.00 -6.22 1.59
N ASP A 25 8.36 -5.03 2.05
CA ASP A 25 7.87 -3.79 1.47
C ASP A 25 8.50 -3.58 0.08
N ILE A 26 7.69 -3.14 -0.87
CA ILE A 26 8.15 -2.76 -2.21
C ILE A 26 8.16 -1.23 -2.29
N ILE A 27 9.36 -0.65 -2.31
CA ILE A 27 9.55 0.80 -2.30
C ILE A 27 9.81 1.30 -3.71
N TYR A 28 8.98 2.23 -4.17
CA TYR A 28 9.07 2.88 -5.47
C TYR A 28 9.77 4.22 -5.35
N PHE A 29 10.71 4.47 -6.26
CA PHE A 29 11.37 5.77 -6.44
C PHE A 29 10.87 6.39 -7.73
N LEU A 30 10.48 7.66 -7.67
CA LEU A 30 10.01 8.41 -8.83
C LEU A 30 11.12 9.25 -9.45
N PRO A 31 10.96 9.67 -10.72
CA PRO A 31 11.82 10.68 -11.31
C PRO A 31 11.86 11.94 -10.45
N THR A 32 13.03 12.59 -10.38
CA THR A 32 13.29 13.75 -9.51
C THR A 32 12.25 14.85 -9.68
N SER A 33 11.90 15.18 -10.93
CA SER A 33 10.88 16.20 -11.26
C SER A 33 9.53 15.91 -10.62
N VAL A 34 9.10 14.66 -10.60
CA VAL A 34 7.83 14.21 -10.03
C VAL A 34 7.90 14.23 -8.50
N THR A 35 9.00 13.73 -7.94
CA THR A 35 9.29 13.74 -6.51
C THR A 35 9.25 15.17 -5.95
N GLU A 36 9.85 16.14 -6.63
CA GLU A 36 9.85 17.55 -6.21
C GLU A 36 8.43 18.14 -6.15
N ILE A 37 7.60 17.88 -7.16
CA ILE A 37 6.22 18.36 -7.20
C ILE A 37 5.40 17.74 -6.06
N LEU A 38 5.50 16.43 -5.88
CA LEU A 38 4.77 15.73 -4.82
C LEU A 38 5.24 16.13 -3.43
N ASN A 39 6.54 16.33 -3.21
CA ASN A 39 7.06 16.81 -1.93
C ASN A 39 6.49 18.17 -1.56
N LYS A 40 6.43 19.11 -2.51
CA LYS A 40 5.82 20.44 -2.27
C LYS A 40 4.36 20.32 -1.86
N GLU A 41 3.59 19.47 -2.54
CA GLU A 41 2.18 19.28 -2.24
C GLU A 41 1.97 18.57 -0.89
N VAL A 42 2.76 17.54 -0.57
CA VAL A 42 2.71 16.86 0.74
C VAL A 42 3.06 17.83 1.87
N GLN A 43 4.09 18.67 1.69
CA GLN A 43 4.47 19.69 2.67
C GLN A 43 3.36 20.72 2.87
N LYS A 44 2.71 21.16 1.79
CA LYS A 44 1.57 22.10 1.85
C LYS A 44 0.40 21.54 2.66
N ARG A 45 0.16 20.23 2.63
CA ARG A 45 -0.90 19.56 3.41
C ARG A 45 -0.56 19.37 4.89
N GLY A 46 0.72 19.50 5.27
CA GLY A 46 1.19 19.37 6.65
C GLY A 46 1.49 17.93 7.07
N LYS A 47 2.33 17.78 8.11
CA LYS A 47 2.86 16.48 8.55
C LYS A 47 1.80 15.52 9.08
N GLU A 48 0.78 16.05 9.75
CA GLU A 48 -0.36 15.28 10.28
C GLU A 48 -1.29 14.74 9.20
N SER A 49 -1.16 15.22 7.94
CA SER A 49 -1.97 14.71 6.85
C SER A 49 -1.59 13.26 6.55
N LYS A 50 -2.55 12.37 6.76
CA LYS A 50 -2.48 10.99 6.28
C LYS A 50 -2.80 11.02 4.80
N VAL A 51 -1.79 10.77 3.98
CA VAL A 51 -1.90 10.77 2.53
C VAL A 51 -1.53 9.41 1.97
N TYR A 52 -2.04 9.12 0.79
CA TYR A 52 -1.67 7.93 0.02
C TYR A 52 -1.61 8.27 -1.46
N VAL A 53 -0.91 7.43 -2.21
CA VAL A 53 -0.68 7.63 -3.63
C VAL A 53 -1.32 6.52 -4.44
N VAL A 54 -1.89 6.89 -5.58
CA VAL A 54 -2.37 5.93 -6.58
C VAL A 54 -1.62 6.17 -7.87
N LEU A 55 -0.96 5.14 -8.38
CA LEU A 55 -0.31 5.17 -9.68
C LEU A 55 -1.27 4.59 -10.73
N ASP A 56 -1.54 5.39 -11.75
CA ASP A 56 -2.29 5.01 -12.93
C ASP A 56 -1.42 5.12 -14.18
N LYS A 57 -1.73 4.29 -15.17
CA LYS A 57 -1.13 4.31 -16.50
C LYS A 57 -2.21 4.70 -17.50
N LYS A 58 -2.24 5.97 -17.90
CA LYS A 58 -3.23 6.50 -18.85
C LYS A 58 -3.09 5.89 -20.24
N ASN A 59 -1.85 5.73 -20.70
CA ASN A 59 -1.50 5.10 -21.98
C ASN A 59 -0.04 4.60 -21.91
N GLU A 60 0.52 4.11 -23.03
CA GLU A 60 1.86 3.52 -23.07
C GLU A 60 2.96 4.43 -22.51
N GLU A 61 2.85 5.74 -22.73
CA GLU A 61 3.88 6.72 -22.39
C GLU A 61 3.54 7.57 -21.17
N THR A 62 2.27 7.62 -20.76
CA THR A 62 1.77 8.57 -19.75
C THR A 62 1.34 7.86 -18.49
N TYR A 63 1.96 8.26 -17.39
CA TYR A 63 1.62 7.87 -16.03
C TYR A 63 0.96 9.03 -15.30
N ILE A 64 0.07 8.71 -14.37
CA ILE A 64 -0.58 9.68 -13.49
C ILE A 64 -0.40 9.23 -12.04
N LEU A 65 0.05 10.13 -11.19
CA LEU A 65 0.06 9.91 -9.74
C LEU A 65 -0.97 10.80 -9.09
N TYR A 66 -1.91 10.19 -8.40
CA TYR A 66 -2.92 10.88 -7.59
C TYR A 66 -2.46 10.92 -6.13
N LEU A 67 -2.39 12.12 -5.55
CA LEU A 67 -2.10 12.29 -4.13
C LEU A 67 -3.39 12.54 -3.35
N ASN A 68 -3.84 11.52 -2.64
CA ASN A 68 -5.11 11.48 -1.95
C ASN A 68 -4.92 11.74 -0.45
N ASN A 69 -5.98 12.22 0.20
CA ASN A 69 -6.05 12.29 1.66
C ASN A 69 -6.81 11.07 2.17
N LEU A 70 -6.35 10.50 3.27
CA LEU A 70 -7.07 9.46 3.98
C LEU A 70 -8.24 10.11 4.73
N SER A 71 -9.44 10.04 4.14
CA SER A 71 -10.64 10.69 4.65
C SER A 71 -11.74 9.69 5.02
N MET A 72 -11.77 8.53 4.34
CA MET A 72 -12.83 7.53 4.50
C MET A 72 -12.31 6.14 4.87
N PRO A 73 -13.08 5.33 5.64
CA PRO A 73 -12.72 3.96 5.99
C PRO A 73 -12.54 3.01 4.78
N SER A 74 -13.18 3.29 3.64
CA SER A 74 -12.98 2.52 2.40
C SER A 74 -11.58 2.71 1.83
N GLU A 75 -11.00 3.91 1.95
CA GLU A 75 -9.65 4.23 1.50
C GLU A 75 -8.60 3.53 2.36
N ASN A 76 -8.85 3.41 3.67
CA ASN A 76 -8.01 2.64 4.58
C ASN A 76 -7.81 1.20 4.10
N PHE A 77 -8.81 0.62 3.44
CA PHE A 77 -8.78 -0.80 3.09
C PHE A 77 -7.66 -1.17 2.11
N TRP A 78 -7.42 -0.36 1.09
CA TRP A 78 -6.30 -0.56 0.17
C TRP A 78 -4.95 -0.28 0.84
N ILE A 79 -4.91 0.70 1.73
CA ILE A 79 -3.69 1.18 2.38
C ILE A 79 -3.21 0.23 3.46
N GLU A 80 -4.12 -0.35 4.24
CA GLU A 80 -3.81 -1.32 5.28
C GLU A 80 -3.26 -2.63 4.73
N ASN A 81 -3.60 -2.97 3.48
CA ASN A 81 -3.22 -4.23 2.87
C ASN A 81 -2.18 -4.09 1.74
N SER A 82 -1.83 -2.87 1.34
CA SER A 82 -0.74 -2.67 0.37
C SER A 82 0.62 -2.78 1.06
N ASN A 83 1.50 -3.60 0.50
CA ASN A 83 2.92 -3.63 0.86
C ASN A 83 3.77 -2.69 -0.02
N ARG A 84 3.14 -1.85 -0.84
CA ARG A 84 3.83 -0.93 -1.75
C ARG A 84 3.85 0.47 -1.15
N SER A 85 4.98 1.13 -1.27
CA SER A 85 5.13 2.51 -0.80
C SER A 85 6.01 3.31 -1.74
N ILE A 86 5.90 4.63 -1.62
CA ILE A 86 6.76 5.60 -2.27
C ILE A 86 7.51 6.40 -1.22
N PHE A 87 8.78 6.70 -1.46
CA PHE A 87 9.57 7.55 -0.59
C PHE A 87 9.40 9.03 -0.96
N LEU A 88 8.71 9.79 -0.10
CA LEU A 88 8.46 11.24 -0.25
C LEU A 88 8.61 11.93 1.12
N GLU A 89 9.15 13.15 1.15
CA GLU A 89 9.34 13.93 2.39
C GLU A 89 10.03 13.13 3.52
N LYS A 90 11.05 12.33 3.19
CA LYS A 90 11.77 11.47 4.17
C LYS A 90 10.89 10.43 4.88
N ARG A 91 9.69 10.15 4.38
CA ARG A 91 8.77 9.12 4.89
C ARG A 91 8.29 8.19 3.77
N LEU A 92 7.87 6.99 4.16
CA LEU A 92 7.20 6.07 3.25
C LEU A 92 5.71 6.40 3.23
N ILE A 93 5.19 6.67 2.05
CA ILE A 93 3.77 6.94 1.82
C ILE A 93 3.16 5.72 1.13
N PRO A 94 2.02 5.19 1.59
CA PRO A 94 1.37 4.04 0.95
C PRO A 94 1.05 4.30 -0.52
N LEU A 95 1.24 3.27 -1.33
CA LEU A 95 0.99 3.27 -2.77
C LEU A 95 0.14 2.06 -3.15
N TYR A 96 -0.78 2.22 -4.09
CA TYR A 96 -1.34 1.09 -4.84
C TYR A 96 -1.57 1.49 -6.30
N PHE A 97 -1.83 0.52 -7.16
CA PHE A 97 -2.06 0.76 -8.58
C PHE A 97 -3.53 0.93 -8.85
N TYR A 98 -3.90 1.83 -9.75
CA TYR A 98 -5.30 2.02 -10.15
C TYR A 98 -5.94 0.71 -10.63
N THR A 99 -5.18 -0.13 -11.33
CA THR A 99 -5.60 -1.46 -11.77
C THR A 99 -5.92 -2.43 -10.62
N ASP A 100 -5.34 -2.21 -9.44
CA ASP A 100 -5.62 -3.05 -8.26
C ASP A 100 -7.11 -3.01 -7.90
N GLU A 101 -7.79 -1.87 -8.11
CA GLU A 101 -9.23 -1.69 -7.84
C GLU A 101 -10.15 -2.59 -8.70
N TYR A 102 -9.65 -3.04 -9.85
CA TYR A 102 -10.42 -3.84 -10.81
C TYR A 102 -10.03 -5.31 -10.81
N PHE A 103 -8.72 -5.59 -10.71
CA PHE A 103 -8.17 -6.92 -10.93
C PHE A 103 -7.70 -7.62 -9.65
N SER A 104 -7.79 -6.95 -8.50
CA SER A 104 -7.37 -7.53 -7.24
C SER A 104 -8.39 -7.30 -6.13
N PHE A 105 -8.17 -8.02 -5.03
CA PHE A 105 -8.84 -7.77 -3.77
C PHE A 105 -7.79 -7.26 -2.79
N ALA A 106 -8.13 -6.22 -2.04
CA ALA A 106 -7.21 -5.72 -1.02
C ALA A 106 -7.02 -6.74 0.12
N GLU A 107 -7.89 -7.74 0.27
CA GLU A 107 -7.74 -8.76 1.31
C GLU A 107 -6.56 -9.71 1.06
N LYS A 108 -6.02 -10.28 2.14
CA LYS A 108 -5.05 -11.39 2.02
C LYS A 108 -5.63 -12.52 1.18
N GLY A 109 -4.82 -13.05 0.27
CA GLY A 109 -5.24 -14.14 -0.64
C GLY A 109 -5.84 -15.34 0.10
N GLU A 110 -5.28 -15.74 1.25
CA GLU A 110 -5.83 -16.84 2.06
C GLU A 110 -7.28 -16.60 2.52
N ASN A 111 -7.64 -15.34 2.81
CA ASN A 111 -8.99 -14.97 3.26
C ASN A 111 -9.93 -14.92 2.07
N VAL A 112 -9.47 -14.40 0.93
CA VAL A 112 -10.24 -14.41 -0.32
C VAL A 112 -10.56 -15.85 -0.73
N LEU A 113 -9.56 -16.74 -0.71
CA LEU A 113 -9.73 -18.14 -1.09
C LEU A 113 -10.71 -18.89 -0.19
N LYS A 114 -10.74 -18.60 1.12
CA LYS A 114 -11.72 -19.19 2.05
C LYS A 114 -13.16 -18.78 1.76
N LYS A 115 -13.36 -17.59 1.20
CA LYS A 115 -14.67 -17.03 0.83
C LYS A 115 -15.15 -17.47 -0.55
N LEU A 116 -14.24 -17.97 -1.40
CA LEU A 116 -14.62 -18.47 -2.72
C LEU A 116 -15.53 -19.70 -2.57
N GLY A 117 -16.72 -19.63 -3.15
CA GLY A 117 -17.70 -20.71 -3.11
C GLY A 117 -18.54 -20.78 -1.84
N THR A 118 -18.45 -19.79 -0.96
CA THR A 118 -19.36 -19.63 0.19
C THR A 118 -20.31 -18.45 -0.05
N GLU A 119 -21.30 -18.27 0.83
CA GLU A 119 -22.18 -17.10 0.84
C GLU A 119 -21.48 -15.84 1.42
N GLU A 120 -20.22 -15.95 1.86
CA GLU A 120 -19.48 -14.82 2.39
C GLU A 120 -19.10 -13.83 1.27
N ASN A 121 -19.50 -12.57 1.44
CA ASN A 121 -19.20 -11.53 0.46
C ASN A 121 -17.71 -11.16 0.43
N ILE A 122 -17.13 -11.13 -0.77
CA ILE A 122 -15.78 -10.61 -1.01
C ILE A 122 -15.87 -9.10 -1.28
N LYS A 123 -15.15 -8.28 -0.51
CA LYS A 123 -15.25 -6.82 -0.62
C LYS A 123 -14.40 -6.30 -1.78
N ARG A 124 -15.03 -5.57 -2.72
CA ARG A 124 -14.35 -4.75 -3.73
C ARG A 124 -14.54 -3.27 -3.40
N VAL A 125 -13.47 -2.49 -3.50
CA VAL A 125 -13.48 -1.04 -3.24
C VAL A 125 -12.95 -0.31 -4.47
N ILE A 126 -13.77 0.57 -5.03
CA ILE A 126 -13.42 1.46 -6.14
C ILE A 126 -13.56 2.89 -5.62
N ASN A 127 -12.54 3.73 -5.80
CA ASN A 127 -12.55 5.11 -5.33
C ASN A 127 -12.71 6.09 -6.50
N ILE A 128 -13.62 7.05 -6.35
CA ILE A 128 -13.77 8.18 -7.30
C ILE A 128 -12.74 9.25 -6.89
N ARG A 129 -11.98 9.77 -7.87
CA ARG A 129 -10.84 10.68 -7.62
C ARG A 129 -11.01 12.05 -8.27
N GLU A 130 -12.24 12.45 -8.54
CA GLU A 130 -12.55 13.79 -9.02
C GLU A 130 -12.03 14.82 -8.01
N ASN A 131 -11.34 15.86 -8.49
CA ASN A 131 -10.71 16.92 -7.67
C ASN A 131 -9.51 16.52 -6.80
N THR A 132 -8.91 15.35 -7.02
CA THR A 132 -7.65 14.98 -6.36
C THR A 132 -6.45 15.62 -7.08
N PHE A 133 -5.49 16.15 -6.31
CA PHE A 133 -4.21 16.59 -6.87
C PHE A 133 -3.55 15.45 -7.66
N SER A 134 -3.14 15.73 -8.90
CA SER A 134 -2.49 14.74 -9.74
C SER A 134 -1.31 15.32 -10.51
N VAL A 135 -0.31 14.47 -10.77
CA VAL A 135 0.84 14.78 -11.61
C VAL A 135 0.86 13.78 -12.76
N LYS A 136 0.83 14.29 -13.99
CA LYS A 136 0.99 13.48 -15.20
C LYS A 136 2.43 13.58 -15.69
N PHE A 137 3.03 12.45 -16.05
CA PHE A 137 4.43 12.42 -16.44
C PHE A 137 4.74 11.24 -17.36
N LYS A 138 5.81 11.36 -18.14
CA LYS A 138 6.40 10.24 -18.89
C LYS A 138 7.40 9.46 -18.04
N LEU A 139 7.77 8.26 -18.48
CA LEU A 139 8.73 7.40 -17.78
C LEU A 139 10.07 8.10 -17.47
N ASN A 140 10.52 9.00 -18.34
CA ASN A 140 11.74 9.80 -18.16
C ASN A 140 11.60 10.96 -17.16
N GLY A 141 10.41 11.19 -16.59
CA GLY A 141 10.13 12.30 -15.68
C GLY A 141 9.67 13.60 -16.34
N GLU A 142 9.48 13.65 -17.66
CA GLU A 142 8.89 14.81 -18.34
C GLU A 142 7.46 15.03 -17.82
N ILE A 143 7.16 16.22 -17.31
CA ILE A 143 5.84 16.58 -16.79
C ILE A 143 4.92 16.95 -17.96
N ILE A 144 3.76 16.30 -18.00
CA ILE A 144 2.71 16.54 -19.00
C ILE A 144 1.67 17.48 -18.39
N LYS A 145 1.42 18.63 -19.04
CA LYS A 145 0.44 19.63 -18.59
C LYS A 145 -0.99 19.21 -18.94
#